data_AF-A0A7X9G474-F1
#
_entry.id   AF-A0A7X9G474-F1
#
_cell.length_a   1.000
_cell.length_b   1.000
_cell.length_c   1.000
_cell.angle_alpha   90.00
_cell.angle_beta   90.00
_cell.angle_gamma   90.00
#
_symmetry.space_group_name_H-M   'P 1'
#
loop_
_entity.id
_entity.type
_entity.pdbx_description
1 polymer ?
#
loop_
_entity_poly.entity_id
_entity_poly.type
_entity_poly.pdbx_seq_one_letter_code
_entity_poly.pdbx_strand_id
1 'polypeptide(L)'
;MKPNILVCGKTGVGKTSLIQAMTHAGTVPDDAIGDARPTTEGFDLYQTEVVNFIDCEGMEPGKVHATPDDATSSDQNPIESYLNLLMSEVVRRLDSNDAEQCIHLVWYCLSGSDARVQPADARMIEAFRDRVLVIVTKVDLMRRNHIEDFQKALFDLVSPDQIVMISSHQKNGLDKLLSKTLALAKPAIAEAGQEVAEFNERWQQYYVNMRDAWKRRTESEAASIIQWAAGRAAAIAAVPLPLADVGPLVANEIYMIHKLGNVYGFAVNETIITMLLGCLGGSAAGKLAASFLPFLKIPIAAGVTYGVGKAAKAYFESDMTLDAAALKKKFLEGEQEAKSQNWKKAISSDRLEEAEE
;
A
#
# COMPACT_ATOMS: atom_id res chain seq x y z
N MET A 1 23.15 14.79 -9.48
CA MET A 1 21.79 14.39 -9.88
C MET A 1 20.93 13.96 -8.70
N LYS A 2 19.67 14.41 -8.69
CA LYS A 2 18.58 13.88 -7.85
C LYS A 2 17.51 13.35 -8.81
N PRO A 3 16.88 12.19 -8.55
CA PRO A 3 15.74 11.76 -9.33
C PRO A 3 14.60 12.78 -9.20
N ASN A 4 13.91 13.02 -10.31
CA ASN A 4 12.67 13.79 -10.36
C ASN A 4 11.51 12.82 -10.49
N ILE A 5 10.58 12.88 -9.53
CA ILE A 5 9.40 12.05 -9.48
C ILE A 5 8.20 12.91 -9.79
N LEU A 6 7.50 12.59 -10.89
CA LEU A 6 6.21 13.21 -11.21
C LEU A 6 5.13 12.51 -10.39
N VAL A 7 4.41 13.26 -9.56
CA VAL A 7 3.30 12.76 -8.75
C VAL A 7 2.00 13.25 -9.38
N CYS A 8 1.19 12.32 -9.88
CA CYS A 8 -0.04 12.65 -10.62
C CYS A 8 -1.20 11.73 -10.23
N GLY A 9 -2.42 12.14 -10.59
CA GLY A 9 -3.65 11.45 -10.18
C GLY A 9 -4.83 12.41 -10.02
N LYS A 10 -6.01 11.88 -9.71
CA LYS A 10 -7.23 12.69 -9.52
C LYS A 10 -7.09 13.70 -8.37
N THR A 11 -7.92 14.73 -8.38
CA THR A 11 -8.05 15.63 -7.22
C THR A 11 -8.49 14.85 -5.99
N GLY A 12 -7.91 15.16 -4.84
CA GLY A 12 -8.27 14.56 -3.55
C GLY A 12 -7.68 13.18 -3.26
N VAL A 13 -6.91 12.56 -4.18
CA VAL A 13 -6.28 11.25 -3.92
C VAL A 13 -5.11 11.31 -2.93
N GLY A 14 -4.68 12.50 -2.49
CA GLY A 14 -3.65 12.65 -1.46
C GLY A 14 -2.21 12.73 -1.96
N LYS A 15 -1.99 13.31 -3.15
CA LYS A 15 -0.65 13.51 -3.76
C LYS A 15 0.27 14.36 -2.89
N THR A 16 -0.15 15.58 -2.57
CA THR A 16 0.58 16.52 -1.71
C THR A 16 0.80 15.95 -0.30
N SER A 17 -0.21 15.29 0.28
CA SER A 17 -0.09 14.62 1.59
C SER A 17 0.89 13.45 1.57
N LEU A 18 1.01 12.73 0.45
CA LEU A 18 2.02 11.69 0.27
C LEU A 18 3.43 12.29 0.20
N ILE A 19 3.61 13.37 -0.57
CA ILE A 19 4.91 14.07 -0.65
C ILE A 19 5.30 14.58 0.74
N GLN A 20 4.38 15.20 1.47
CA GLN A 20 4.63 15.64 2.85
C GLN A 20 5.00 14.45 3.75
N ALA A 21 4.35 13.30 3.59
CA ALA A 21 4.69 12.09 4.34
C ALA A 21 6.08 11.53 4.00
N MET A 22 6.59 11.77 2.80
CA MET A 22 7.89 11.32 2.30
C MET A 22 9.02 12.34 2.51
N THR A 23 8.75 13.50 3.09
CA THR A 23 9.74 14.58 3.25
C THR A 23 9.86 15.01 4.72
N HIS A 24 10.95 15.70 5.04
CA HIS A 24 11.09 16.35 6.34
C HIS A 24 10.11 17.52 6.48
N ALA A 25 9.71 17.79 7.73
CA ALA A 25 8.83 18.90 8.07
C ALA A 25 9.35 20.22 7.48
N GLY A 26 8.43 21.00 6.90
CA GLY A 26 8.74 22.27 6.23
C GLY A 26 9.06 22.17 4.74
N THR A 27 9.21 20.96 4.17
CA THR A 27 9.41 20.81 2.71
C THR A 27 8.12 21.11 1.93
N VAL A 28 7.01 20.54 2.39
CA VAL A 28 5.67 20.85 1.89
C VAL A 28 4.98 21.74 2.93
N PRO A 29 4.55 22.96 2.56
CA PRO A 29 3.81 23.85 3.46
C PRO A 29 2.51 23.21 3.98
N ASP A 30 2.14 23.46 5.23
CA ASP A 30 0.94 22.86 5.84
C ASP A 30 -0.35 23.34 5.15
N ASP A 31 -0.35 24.56 4.59
CA ASP A 31 -1.46 25.15 3.84
C ASP A 31 -1.56 24.64 2.38
N ALA A 32 -0.53 23.94 1.89
CA ALA A 32 -0.56 23.26 0.60
C ALA A 32 -1.51 22.04 0.61
N ILE A 33 -1.93 21.58 1.78
CA ILE A 33 -2.89 20.48 1.94
C ILE A 33 -4.26 21.07 2.32
N GLY A 34 -5.19 21.05 1.37
CA GLY A 34 -6.56 21.49 1.58
C GLY A 34 -7.56 20.34 1.65
N ASP A 35 -8.44 20.36 2.65
CA ASP A 35 -9.53 19.37 2.79
C ASP A 35 -10.75 19.67 1.90
N ALA A 36 -10.85 20.91 1.36
CA ALA A 36 -12.07 21.41 0.74
C ALA A 36 -11.99 21.73 -0.77
N ARG A 37 -10.80 22.01 -1.31
CA ARG A 37 -10.58 22.37 -2.74
C ARG A 37 -9.18 21.94 -3.18
N PRO A 38 -8.95 21.61 -4.47
CA PRO A 38 -7.59 21.47 -4.99
C PRO A 38 -6.78 22.73 -4.70
N THR A 39 -5.57 22.53 -4.20
CA THR A 39 -4.64 23.58 -3.78
C THR A 39 -3.50 23.80 -4.77
N THR A 40 -3.11 22.75 -5.50
CA THR A 40 -2.07 22.81 -6.55
C THR A 40 -2.67 23.20 -7.90
N GLU A 41 -2.12 24.23 -8.54
CA GLU A 41 -2.42 24.63 -9.93
C GLU A 41 -1.19 24.38 -10.82
N GLY A 42 -1.36 23.64 -11.91
CA GLY A 42 -0.23 23.26 -12.78
C GLY A 42 0.73 22.25 -12.14
N PHE A 43 1.93 22.71 -11.76
CA PHE A 43 2.99 21.86 -11.19
C PHE A 43 3.77 22.58 -10.09
N ASP A 44 3.78 22.00 -8.89
CA ASP A 44 4.60 22.46 -7.77
C ASP A 44 5.85 21.59 -7.62
N LEU A 45 7.00 22.24 -7.40
CA LEU A 45 8.28 21.55 -7.20
C LEU A 45 8.68 21.56 -5.73
N TYR A 46 8.68 20.38 -5.11
CA TYR A 46 9.19 20.17 -3.75
C TYR A 46 10.56 19.51 -3.81
N GLN A 47 11.60 20.24 -3.41
CA GLN A 47 12.99 19.79 -3.49
C GLN A 47 13.48 19.25 -2.14
N THR A 48 14.22 18.15 -2.18
CA THR A 48 14.95 17.63 -1.03
C THR A 48 16.43 17.45 -1.36
N GLU A 49 17.23 16.98 -0.40
CA GLU A 49 18.63 16.61 -0.63
C GLU A 49 18.79 15.40 -1.57
N VAL A 50 17.77 14.54 -1.69
CA VAL A 50 17.91 13.21 -2.33
C VAL A 50 16.94 12.95 -3.47
N VAL A 51 15.89 13.74 -3.61
CA VAL A 51 14.83 13.60 -4.63
C VAL A 51 14.07 14.91 -4.81
N ASN A 52 13.59 15.17 -6.02
CA ASN A 52 12.63 16.23 -6.30
C ASN A 52 11.25 15.60 -6.58
N PHE A 53 10.22 16.14 -5.94
CA PHE A 53 8.83 15.77 -6.22
C PHE A 53 8.17 16.88 -7.04
N ILE A 54 7.60 16.51 -8.18
CA ILE A 54 6.83 17.40 -9.04
C ILE A 54 5.37 17.03 -8.80
N ASP A 55 4.69 17.78 -7.93
CA ASP A 55 3.28 17.58 -7.64
C ASP A 55 2.46 18.19 -8.76
N CYS A 56 1.75 17.36 -9.50
CA CYS A 56 0.85 17.85 -10.53
C CYS A 56 -0.49 18.22 -9.92
N GLU A 57 -1.13 19.23 -10.50
CA GLU A 57 -2.55 19.46 -10.30
C GLU A 57 -3.37 18.16 -10.46
N GLY A 58 -4.45 18.04 -9.69
CA GLY A 58 -5.34 16.89 -9.76
C GLY A 58 -6.28 16.93 -10.96
N MET A 59 -6.55 15.75 -11.55
CA MET A 59 -7.58 15.64 -12.58
C MET A 59 -8.97 15.86 -11.96
N GLU A 60 -9.72 16.84 -12.46
CA GLU A 60 -11.12 17.12 -12.08
C GLU A 60 -12.10 16.81 -13.22
N PRO A 61 -13.29 16.26 -12.93
CA PRO A 61 -14.35 16.11 -13.92
C PRO A 61 -14.76 17.47 -14.49
N GLY A 62 -14.46 17.71 -15.77
CA GLY A 62 -14.86 18.92 -16.49
C GLY A 62 -13.81 20.02 -16.56
N LYS A 63 -12.63 19.86 -15.92
CA LYS A 63 -11.49 20.75 -16.17
C LYS A 63 -10.76 20.29 -17.43
N VAL A 64 -10.57 21.23 -18.34
CA VAL A 64 -9.91 21.02 -19.63
C VAL A 64 -8.78 22.04 -19.76
N HIS A 65 -7.56 21.55 -19.97
CA HIS A 65 -6.37 22.32 -20.22
C HIS A 65 -6.28 22.61 -21.72
N ALA A 66 -6.35 23.88 -22.10
CA ALA A 66 -6.19 24.29 -23.49
C ALA A 66 -4.73 24.13 -23.91
N THR A 67 -4.46 23.40 -25.00
CA THR A 67 -3.15 23.46 -25.66
C THR A 67 -3.15 24.54 -26.75
N PRO A 68 -1.98 25.09 -27.15
CA PRO A 68 -1.90 26.09 -28.21
C PRO A 68 -2.47 25.63 -29.57
N ASP A 69 -2.52 24.32 -29.81
CA ASP A 69 -2.97 23.72 -31.07
C ASP A 69 -4.48 23.39 -31.09
N ASP A 70 -5.20 23.61 -29.98
CA ASP A 70 -6.55 23.07 -29.73
C ASP A 70 -7.74 23.99 -30.08
N ALA A 71 -7.53 25.04 -30.88
CA ALA A 71 -8.58 26.02 -31.18
C ALA A 71 -9.81 25.48 -31.97
N THR A 72 -9.94 24.17 -32.21
CA THR A 72 -10.96 23.61 -33.13
C THR A 72 -11.77 22.38 -32.69
N SER A 73 -11.63 21.81 -31.48
CA SER A 73 -12.44 20.64 -31.09
C SER A 73 -13.24 20.84 -29.80
N SER A 74 -14.57 20.83 -29.92
CA SER A 74 -15.55 20.95 -28.82
C SER A 74 -15.74 19.68 -27.97
N ASP A 75 -15.03 18.60 -28.26
CA ASP A 75 -15.12 17.29 -27.58
C ASP A 75 -13.81 16.94 -26.86
N GLN A 76 -13.35 17.79 -25.95
CA GLN A 76 -12.15 17.47 -25.17
C GLN A 76 -12.48 16.50 -24.03
N ASN A 77 -12.04 15.25 -24.19
CA ASN A 77 -12.08 14.24 -23.13
C ASN A 77 -11.18 14.70 -21.96
N PRO A 78 -11.72 14.87 -20.72
CA PRO A 78 -10.93 15.32 -19.57
C PRO A 78 -9.70 14.46 -19.28
N ILE A 79 -9.77 13.16 -19.59
CA ILE A 79 -8.67 12.21 -19.40
C ILE A 79 -7.51 12.53 -20.35
N GLU A 80 -7.82 12.75 -21.63
CA GLU A 80 -6.81 13.08 -22.64
C GLU A 80 -6.24 14.49 -22.40
N SER A 81 -7.06 15.43 -21.97
CA SER A 81 -6.59 16.77 -21.57
C SER A 81 -5.61 16.70 -20.39
N TYR A 82 -5.88 15.87 -19.38
CA TYR A 82 -4.97 15.66 -18.27
C TYR A 82 -3.68 14.95 -18.70
N LEU A 83 -3.77 13.94 -19.57
CA LEU A 83 -2.59 13.31 -20.16
C LEU A 83 -1.72 14.31 -20.93
N ASN A 84 -2.34 15.16 -21.74
CA ASN A 84 -1.62 16.20 -22.48
C ASN A 84 -0.90 17.18 -21.55
N LEU A 85 -1.53 17.59 -20.44
CA LEU A 85 -0.87 18.40 -19.42
C LEU A 85 0.39 17.70 -18.91
N LEU A 86 0.30 16.43 -18.48
CA LEU A 86 1.46 15.70 -17.97
C LEU A 86 2.55 15.54 -19.03
N MET A 87 2.18 15.16 -20.25
CA MET A 87 3.11 14.96 -21.35
C MET A 87 3.78 16.27 -21.77
N SER A 88 3.08 17.39 -21.71
CA SER A 88 3.67 18.71 -21.99
C SER A 88 4.80 19.04 -21.01
N GLU A 89 4.65 18.70 -19.73
CA GLU A 89 5.69 18.91 -18.71
C GLU A 89 6.87 17.94 -18.90
N VAL A 90 6.59 16.68 -19.26
CA VAL A 90 7.63 15.71 -19.61
C VAL A 90 8.46 16.20 -20.79
N VAL A 91 7.81 16.62 -21.88
CA VAL A 91 8.49 17.13 -23.09
C VAL A 91 9.26 18.41 -22.78
N ARG A 92 8.65 19.38 -22.08
CA ARG A 92 9.31 20.64 -21.69
C ARG A 92 10.61 20.40 -20.92
N ARG A 93 10.63 19.42 -20.02
CA ARG A 93 11.82 19.04 -19.23
C ARG A 93 12.86 18.25 -20.03
N LEU A 94 12.43 17.48 -21.03
CA LEU A 94 13.35 16.81 -21.95
C LEU A 94 14.03 17.83 -22.88
N ASP A 95 13.25 18.80 -23.39
CA ASP A 95 13.72 19.83 -24.33
C ASP A 95 14.71 20.81 -23.70
N SER A 96 14.79 20.90 -22.36
CA SER A 96 15.82 21.71 -21.70
C SER A 96 17.23 21.16 -21.90
N ASN A 97 17.36 19.94 -22.44
CA ASN A 97 18.63 19.24 -22.70
C ASN A 97 19.52 19.14 -21.45
N ASP A 98 18.89 19.17 -20.28
CA ASP A 98 19.50 19.05 -18.96
C ASP A 98 18.98 17.76 -18.33
N ALA A 99 19.85 16.76 -18.23
CA ALA A 99 19.50 15.47 -17.66
C ALA A 99 18.98 15.60 -16.22
N GLU A 100 19.38 16.65 -15.47
CA GLU A 100 18.89 16.90 -14.12
C GLU A 100 17.43 17.40 -14.07
N GLN A 101 16.85 17.81 -15.20
CA GLN A 101 15.44 18.21 -15.29
C GLN A 101 14.51 17.07 -15.69
N CYS A 102 15.02 16.01 -16.31
CA CYS A 102 14.24 14.88 -16.83
C CYS A 102 13.36 14.23 -15.75
N ILE A 103 12.16 13.78 -16.11
CA ILE A 103 11.32 12.97 -15.24
C ILE A 103 11.81 11.52 -15.29
N HIS A 104 12.17 10.98 -14.12
CA HIS A 104 12.78 9.67 -13.99
C HIS A 104 11.78 8.59 -13.60
N LEU A 105 10.76 8.97 -12.84
CA LEU A 105 9.74 8.07 -12.34
C LEU A 105 8.40 8.81 -12.24
N VAL A 106 7.32 8.09 -12.48
CA VAL A 106 5.96 8.58 -12.29
C VAL A 106 5.31 7.82 -11.14
N TRP A 107 4.85 8.56 -10.15
CA TRP A 107 3.98 8.08 -9.08
C TRP A 107 2.54 8.39 -9.47
N TYR A 108 1.84 7.37 -9.96
CA TYR A 108 0.42 7.49 -10.28
C TYR A 108 -0.43 7.12 -9.08
N CYS A 109 -1.07 8.12 -8.48
CA CYS A 109 -1.80 7.98 -7.23
C CYS A 109 -3.29 7.69 -7.47
N LEU A 110 -3.79 6.64 -6.82
CA LEU A 110 -5.18 6.23 -6.77
C LEU A 110 -5.65 6.22 -5.32
N SER A 111 -6.91 6.56 -5.05
CA SER A 111 -7.44 6.49 -3.69
C SER A 111 -8.05 5.12 -3.42
N GLY A 112 -7.61 4.44 -2.35
CA GLY A 112 -8.26 3.23 -1.87
C GLY A 112 -9.68 3.48 -1.33
N SER A 113 -10.04 4.73 -1.04
CA SER A 113 -11.43 5.09 -0.71
C SER A 113 -12.37 5.02 -1.91
N ASP A 114 -11.84 5.01 -3.13
CA ASP A 114 -12.64 4.94 -4.34
C ASP A 114 -13.23 3.53 -4.48
N ALA A 115 -14.49 3.46 -4.89
CA ALA A 115 -15.20 2.18 -4.92
C ALA A 115 -14.59 1.19 -5.95
N ARG A 116 -13.94 1.68 -7.01
CA ARG A 116 -13.47 0.90 -8.16
C ARG A 116 -12.33 1.63 -8.89
N VAL A 117 -11.46 0.86 -9.53
CA VAL A 117 -10.54 1.35 -10.56
C VAL A 117 -11.35 1.79 -11.78
N GLN A 118 -11.10 2.99 -12.30
CA GLN A 118 -11.85 3.57 -13.42
C GLN A 118 -11.07 3.43 -14.74
N PRO A 119 -11.73 3.47 -15.91
CA PRO A 119 -11.05 3.44 -17.22
C PRO A 119 -10.02 4.57 -17.41
N ALA A 120 -10.26 5.72 -16.80
CA ALA A 120 -9.28 6.81 -16.76
C ALA A 120 -7.96 6.37 -16.13
N ASP A 121 -8.02 5.55 -15.08
CA ASP A 121 -6.85 5.10 -14.34
C ASP A 121 -6.01 4.14 -15.17
N ALA A 122 -6.65 3.21 -15.88
CA ALA A 122 -6.00 2.33 -16.85
C ALA A 122 -5.26 3.14 -17.93
N ARG A 123 -5.92 4.16 -18.47
CA ARG A 123 -5.35 5.02 -19.53
C ARG A 123 -4.10 5.77 -19.07
N MET A 124 -4.07 6.25 -17.82
CA MET A 124 -2.88 6.90 -17.24
C MET A 124 -1.73 5.92 -17.03
N ILE A 125 -2.04 4.73 -16.50
CA ILE A 125 -1.06 3.68 -16.23
C ILE A 125 -0.38 3.23 -17.53
N GLU A 126 -1.16 3.01 -18.59
CA GLU A 126 -0.65 2.60 -19.91
C GLU A 126 0.27 3.65 -20.55
N ALA A 127 0.00 4.94 -20.31
CA ALA A 127 0.75 6.04 -20.93
C ALA A 127 2.22 6.08 -20.47
N PHE A 128 2.50 5.75 -19.21
CA PHE A 128 3.84 5.86 -18.61
C PHE A 128 4.63 4.54 -18.56
N ARG A 129 4.02 3.42 -18.96
CA ARG A 129 4.66 2.10 -19.13
C ARG A 129 5.52 1.66 -17.93
N ASP A 130 6.79 1.35 -18.16
CA ASP A 130 7.75 0.82 -17.17
C ASP A 130 8.25 1.88 -16.18
N ARG A 131 7.91 3.15 -16.40
CA ARG A 131 8.27 4.28 -15.51
C ARG A 131 7.17 4.63 -14.51
N VAL A 132 6.08 3.86 -14.45
CA VAL A 132 4.98 4.10 -13.51
C VAL A 132 5.05 3.17 -12.31
N LEU A 133 4.94 3.77 -11.12
CA LEU A 133 4.60 3.09 -9.88
C LEU A 133 3.18 3.51 -9.50
N VAL A 134 2.28 2.54 -9.39
CA VAL A 134 0.89 2.75 -8.98
C VAL A 134 0.84 2.79 -7.46
N ILE A 135 0.42 3.93 -6.92
CA ILE A 135 0.35 4.15 -5.47
C ILE A 135 -1.11 4.22 -5.07
N VAL A 136 -1.57 3.20 -4.35
CA VAL A 136 -2.90 3.22 -3.75
C VAL A 136 -2.78 3.90 -2.40
N THR A 137 -3.30 5.12 -2.30
CA THR A 137 -3.30 5.94 -1.08
C THR A 137 -4.54 5.64 -0.22
N LYS A 138 -4.59 6.18 1.00
CA LYS A 138 -5.74 6.09 1.91
C LYS A 138 -6.23 4.64 2.12
N VAL A 139 -5.31 3.68 2.15
CA VAL A 139 -5.66 2.25 2.27
C VAL A 139 -6.28 1.91 3.63
N ASP A 140 -6.10 2.79 4.60
CA ASP A 140 -6.78 2.78 5.90
C ASP A 140 -8.31 2.97 5.78
N LEU A 141 -8.78 3.65 4.73
CA LEU A 141 -10.21 3.90 4.46
C LEU A 141 -10.86 2.81 3.59
N MET A 142 -10.11 1.79 3.15
CA MET A 142 -10.65 0.72 2.33
C MET A 142 -11.63 -0.15 3.14
N ARG A 143 -12.83 -0.32 2.59
CA ARG A 143 -13.83 -1.25 3.14
C ARG A 143 -13.41 -2.69 2.94
N ARG A 144 -13.70 -3.53 3.95
CA ARG A 144 -13.26 -4.93 4.01
C ARG A 144 -13.65 -5.74 2.76
N ASN A 145 -14.86 -5.54 2.27
CA ASN A 145 -15.44 -6.26 1.14
C ASN A 145 -14.94 -5.78 -0.23
N HIS A 146 -14.17 -4.69 -0.31
CA HIS A 146 -13.72 -4.11 -1.58
C HIS A 146 -12.20 -4.26 -1.82
N ILE A 147 -11.41 -4.67 -0.82
CA ILE A 147 -9.94 -4.74 -0.95
C ILE A 147 -9.53 -5.70 -2.08
N GLU A 148 -10.11 -6.91 -2.07
CA GLU A 148 -9.78 -7.96 -3.04
C GLU A 148 -10.18 -7.56 -4.47
N ASP A 149 -11.42 -7.12 -4.66
CA ASP A 149 -11.93 -6.67 -5.97
C ASP A 149 -11.11 -5.49 -6.52
N PHE A 150 -10.75 -4.55 -5.67
CA PHE A 150 -9.93 -3.39 -6.05
C PHE A 150 -8.52 -3.82 -6.46
N GLN A 151 -7.87 -4.69 -5.68
CA GLN A 151 -6.54 -5.20 -6.01
C GLN A 151 -6.56 -6.04 -7.29
N LYS A 152 -7.57 -6.89 -7.48
CA LYS A 152 -7.76 -7.68 -8.69
C LYS A 152 -7.89 -6.80 -9.94
N ALA A 153 -8.70 -5.74 -9.87
CA ALA A 153 -8.82 -4.78 -10.97
C ALA A 153 -7.47 -4.11 -11.31
N LEU A 154 -6.59 -3.89 -10.34
CA LEU A 154 -5.24 -3.38 -10.60
C LEU A 154 -4.30 -4.44 -11.19
N PHE A 155 -4.41 -5.70 -10.74
CA PHE A 155 -3.60 -6.80 -11.28
C PHE A 155 -3.87 -7.09 -12.76
N ASP A 156 -5.08 -6.76 -13.24
CA ASP A 156 -5.42 -6.83 -14.66
C ASP A 156 -4.74 -5.73 -15.49
N LEU A 157 -4.24 -4.67 -14.85
CA LEU A 157 -3.60 -3.50 -15.49
C LEU A 157 -2.08 -3.50 -15.35
N VAL A 158 -1.56 -3.89 -14.18
CA VAL A 158 -0.13 -3.85 -13.85
C VAL A 158 0.29 -5.06 -13.02
N SER A 159 1.58 -5.36 -13.07
CA SER A 159 2.15 -6.38 -12.20
C SER A 159 1.97 -5.99 -10.72
N PRO A 160 1.71 -6.93 -9.80
CA PRO A 160 1.61 -6.64 -8.36
C PRO A 160 2.82 -5.88 -7.81
N ASP A 161 4.00 -6.10 -8.38
CA ASP A 161 5.23 -5.41 -8.02
C ASP A 161 5.30 -3.93 -8.42
N GLN A 162 4.40 -3.46 -9.28
CA GLN A 162 4.28 -2.04 -9.60
C GLN A 162 3.24 -1.33 -8.72
N ILE A 163 2.58 -2.05 -7.81
CA ILE A 163 1.59 -1.50 -6.90
C ILE A 163 2.21 -1.33 -5.51
N VAL A 164 2.00 -0.15 -4.91
CA VAL A 164 2.32 0.09 -3.50
C VAL A 164 1.09 0.62 -2.80
N MET A 165 0.71 -0.07 -1.74
CA MET A 165 -0.38 0.32 -0.85
C MET A 165 0.18 1.27 0.23
N ILE A 166 -0.40 2.44 0.46
CA ILE A 166 0.08 3.39 1.48
C ILE A 166 -1.05 4.06 2.26
N SER A 167 -0.73 4.44 3.50
CA SER A 167 -1.50 5.44 4.24
C SER A 167 -0.57 6.56 4.68
N SER A 168 -0.80 7.76 4.15
CA SER A 168 -0.04 8.96 4.55
C SER A 168 -0.37 9.39 5.99
N HIS A 169 -1.56 9.04 6.49
CA HIS A 169 -1.98 9.36 7.85
C HIS A 169 -1.35 8.39 8.86
N GLN A 170 -1.49 7.07 8.64
CA GLN A 170 -0.91 6.06 9.53
C GLN A 170 0.61 5.88 9.35
N LYS A 171 1.16 6.40 8.24
CA LYS A 171 2.57 6.26 7.81
C LYS A 171 2.98 4.81 7.53
N ASN A 172 2.08 4.08 6.90
CA ASN A 172 2.25 2.68 6.51
C ASN A 172 2.55 2.55 5.01
N GLY A 173 3.25 1.49 4.63
CA GLY A 173 3.69 1.24 3.25
C GLY A 173 4.75 2.21 2.69
N LEU A 174 5.09 3.28 3.43
CA LEU A 174 6.05 4.31 2.97
C LEU A 174 7.48 3.77 2.82
N ASP A 175 7.92 2.85 3.69
CA ASP A 175 9.23 2.19 3.55
C ASP A 175 9.30 1.34 2.28
N LYS A 176 8.18 0.71 1.90
CA LYS A 176 8.07 -0.07 0.67
C LYS A 176 8.10 0.82 -0.57
N LEU A 177 7.33 1.92 -0.53
CA LEU A 177 7.35 2.95 -1.58
C LEU A 177 8.76 3.47 -1.80
N LEU A 178 9.46 3.79 -0.70
CA LEU A 178 10.84 4.26 -0.72
C LEU A 178 11.77 3.25 -1.40
N SER A 179 11.69 1.99 -1.00
CA SER A 179 12.54 0.92 -1.51
C SER A 179 12.33 0.66 -3.01
N LYS A 180 11.06 0.62 -3.46
CA LYS A 180 10.73 0.47 -4.89
C LYS A 180 11.15 1.69 -5.71
N THR A 181 10.95 2.90 -5.17
CA THR A 181 11.39 4.14 -5.81
C THR A 181 12.89 4.17 -6.02
N LEU A 182 13.66 3.80 -5.00
CA LEU A 182 15.12 3.71 -5.11
C LEU A 182 15.54 2.69 -6.16
N ALA A 183 14.89 1.52 -6.20
CA ALA A 183 15.18 0.48 -7.19
C ALA A 183 14.95 0.96 -8.63
N LEU A 184 13.86 1.70 -8.87
CA LEU A 184 13.52 2.24 -10.19
C LEU A 184 14.35 3.48 -10.58
N ALA A 185 14.80 4.26 -9.60
CA ALA A 185 15.63 5.44 -9.87
C ALA A 185 17.11 5.08 -10.18
N LYS A 186 17.61 3.96 -9.65
CA LYS A 186 19.03 3.55 -9.79
C LYS A 186 19.55 3.51 -11.23
N PRO A 187 18.84 2.92 -12.22
CA PRO A 187 19.31 2.91 -13.60
C PRO A 187 19.56 4.31 -14.16
N ALA A 188 18.64 5.25 -13.91
CA ALA A 188 18.79 6.64 -14.36
C ALA A 188 19.99 7.35 -13.72
N ILE A 189 20.23 7.11 -12.42
CA ILE A 189 21.41 7.64 -11.73
C ILE A 189 22.71 7.08 -12.33
N ALA A 190 22.73 5.79 -12.67
CA ALA A 190 23.88 5.16 -13.29
C ALA A 190 24.15 5.70 -14.71
N GLU A 191 23.10 5.90 -15.51
CA GLU A 191 23.19 6.48 -16.85
C GLU A 191 23.72 7.91 -16.85
N ALA A 192 23.44 8.69 -15.79
CA ALA A 192 23.97 10.03 -15.61
C ALA A 192 25.46 10.07 -15.20
N GLY A 193 26.16 8.93 -15.16
CA GLY A 193 27.58 8.85 -14.82
C GLY A 193 27.92 9.19 -13.37
N GLN A 194 26.92 9.20 -12.48
CA GLN A 194 27.09 9.46 -11.05
C GLN A 194 27.45 8.16 -10.31
N GLU A 195 28.20 8.30 -9.22
CA GLU A 195 28.52 7.15 -8.38
C GLU A 195 27.28 6.71 -7.59
N VAL A 196 26.72 5.56 -7.98
CA VAL A 196 25.51 4.97 -7.37
C VAL A 196 25.70 4.73 -5.86
N ALA A 197 26.93 4.47 -5.41
CA ALA A 197 27.24 4.28 -4.00
C ALA A 197 27.00 5.55 -3.17
N GLU A 198 27.53 6.69 -3.61
CA GLU A 198 27.35 7.98 -2.92
C GLU A 198 25.88 8.42 -2.88
N PHE A 199 25.15 8.21 -3.99
CA PHE A 199 23.72 8.46 -4.05
C PHE A 199 22.95 7.60 -3.03
N ASN A 200 23.26 6.29 -2.97
CA ASN A 200 22.62 5.39 -2.01
C ASN A 200 22.91 5.82 -0.56
N GLU A 201 24.14 6.23 -0.25
CA GLU A 201 24.49 6.70 1.09
C GLU A 201 23.67 7.92 1.48
N ARG A 202 23.64 8.96 0.63
CA ARG A 202 22.80 10.15 0.85
C ARG A 202 21.34 9.80 1.04
N TRP A 203 20.81 8.92 0.20
CA TRP A 203 19.43 8.43 0.29
C TRP A 203 19.16 7.76 1.65
N GLN A 204 20.02 6.83 2.07
CA GLN A 204 19.83 6.16 3.36
C GLN A 204 19.91 7.15 4.53
N GLN A 205 20.86 8.09 4.51
CA GLN A 205 21.02 9.08 5.57
C GLN A 205 19.81 10.01 5.69
N TYR A 206 19.22 10.44 4.58
CA TYR A 206 18.02 11.28 4.59
C TYR A 206 16.83 10.55 5.26
N TYR A 207 16.64 9.27 4.95
CA TYR A 207 15.44 8.54 5.37
C TYR A 207 15.58 7.77 6.70
N VAL A 208 16.78 7.60 7.27
CA VAL A 208 17.02 6.70 8.42
C VAL A 208 16.03 6.91 9.58
N ASN A 209 15.85 8.15 10.02
CA ASN A 209 14.96 8.47 11.15
C ASN A 209 13.48 8.27 10.81
N MET A 210 13.10 8.56 9.56
CA MET A 210 11.72 8.39 9.08
C MET A 210 11.38 6.91 8.99
N ARG A 211 12.29 6.09 8.43
CA ARG A 211 12.14 4.63 8.34
C ARG A 211 11.96 3.99 9.71
N ASP A 212 12.77 4.39 10.70
CA ASP A 212 12.66 3.87 12.05
C ASP A 212 11.32 4.22 12.71
N ALA A 213 10.77 5.40 12.42
CA ALA A 213 9.44 5.79 12.90
C ALA A 213 8.32 5.01 12.18
N TRP A 214 8.42 4.84 10.86
CA TRP A 214 7.45 4.08 10.06
C TRP A 214 7.42 2.60 10.43
N LYS A 215 8.58 1.97 10.62
CA LYS A 215 8.69 0.57 11.02
C LYS A 215 8.03 0.30 12.36
N ARG A 216 8.27 1.17 13.36
CA ARG A 216 7.61 1.05 14.68
C ARG A 216 6.09 1.15 14.59
N ARG A 217 5.56 2.04 13.75
CA ARG A 217 4.11 2.16 13.52
C ARG A 217 3.55 0.92 12.81
N THR A 218 4.22 0.48 11.75
CA THR A 218 3.89 -0.72 10.98
C THR A 218 3.85 -1.96 11.89
N GLU A 219 4.85 -2.14 12.75
CA GLU A 219 4.91 -3.24 13.73
C GLU A 219 3.75 -3.21 14.73
N SER A 220 3.44 -2.03 15.29
CA SER A 220 2.35 -1.86 16.25
C SER A 220 0.99 -2.16 15.61
N GLU A 221 0.76 -1.68 14.40
CA GLU A 221 -0.50 -1.90 13.69
C GLU A 221 -0.67 -3.35 13.25
N ALA A 222 0.39 -3.97 12.73
CA ALA A 222 0.40 -5.39 12.41
C ALA A 222 0.08 -6.24 13.65
N ALA A 223 0.66 -5.92 14.81
CA ALA A 223 0.35 -6.63 16.05
C ALA A 223 -1.14 -6.47 16.45
N SER A 224 -1.70 -5.27 16.31
CA SER A 224 -3.12 -5.01 16.59
C SER A 224 -4.04 -5.84 15.67
N ILE A 225 -3.77 -5.85 14.37
CA ILE A 225 -4.53 -6.64 13.38
C ILE A 225 -4.51 -8.13 13.72
N ILE A 226 -3.35 -8.67 14.10
CA ILE A 226 -3.20 -10.09 14.45
C ILE A 226 -3.98 -10.43 15.72
N GLN A 227 -3.89 -9.56 16.75
CA GLN A 227 -4.62 -9.75 18.01
C GLN A 227 -6.14 -9.70 17.80
N TRP A 228 -6.61 -8.74 17.02
CA TRP A 228 -8.02 -8.61 16.66
C TRP A 228 -8.52 -9.84 15.89
N ALA A 229 -7.77 -10.29 14.88
CA ALA A 229 -8.14 -11.46 14.09
C ALA A 229 -8.19 -12.73 14.95
N ALA A 230 -7.24 -12.92 15.88
CA ALA A 230 -7.23 -14.03 16.82
C ALA A 230 -8.42 -13.96 17.80
N GLY A 231 -8.77 -12.76 18.28
CA GLY A 231 -9.97 -12.51 19.10
C GLY A 231 -11.25 -12.89 18.37
N ARG A 232 -11.40 -12.49 17.11
CA ARG A 232 -12.56 -12.88 16.27
C ARG A 232 -12.60 -14.37 15.99
N ALA A 233 -11.45 -15.00 15.78
CA ALA A 233 -11.39 -16.44 15.60
C ALA A 233 -11.90 -17.18 16.84
N ALA A 234 -11.58 -16.70 18.05
CA ALA A 234 -12.13 -17.24 19.30
C ALA A 234 -13.65 -17.12 19.36
N ALA A 235 -14.21 -15.96 18.95
CA ALA A 235 -15.65 -15.72 18.93
C ALA A 235 -16.37 -16.60 17.90
N ILE A 236 -15.84 -16.70 16.68
CA ILE A 236 -16.38 -17.56 15.61
C ILE A 236 -16.40 -19.03 16.06
N ALA A 237 -15.31 -19.49 16.71
CA ALA A 237 -15.19 -20.86 17.21
C ALA A 237 -16.11 -21.19 18.39
N ALA A 238 -16.67 -20.20 19.07
CA ALA A 238 -17.59 -20.40 20.19
C ALA A 238 -18.97 -20.93 19.76
N VAL A 239 -19.28 -20.91 18.45
CA VAL A 239 -20.52 -21.46 17.91
C VAL A 239 -20.51 -23.00 18.06
N PRO A 240 -21.51 -23.60 18.74
CA PRO A 240 -21.55 -25.02 19.07
C PRO A 240 -22.05 -25.89 17.90
N LEU A 241 -21.58 -25.60 16.68
CA LEU A 241 -21.87 -26.36 15.47
C LEU A 241 -20.53 -26.85 14.89
N PRO A 242 -20.31 -28.18 14.80
CA PRO A 242 -19.14 -28.72 14.13
C PRO A 242 -19.06 -28.22 12.69
N LEU A 243 -17.85 -27.90 12.23
CA LEU A 243 -17.53 -27.48 10.84
C LEU A 243 -18.12 -26.14 10.38
N ALA A 244 -19.16 -25.61 11.04
CA ALA A 244 -19.82 -24.35 10.65
C ALA A 244 -18.91 -23.12 10.75
N ASP A 245 -17.89 -23.17 11.61
CA ASP A 245 -16.92 -22.10 11.83
C ASP A 245 -15.77 -22.09 10.82
N VAL A 246 -15.52 -23.17 10.08
CA VAL A 246 -14.35 -23.31 9.21
C VAL A 246 -14.33 -22.23 8.13
N GLY A 247 -15.44 -22.04 7.41
CA GLY A 247 -15.55 -21.02 6.36
C GLY A 247 -15.31 -19.60 6.90
N PRO A 248 -16.06 -19.15 7.92
CA PRO A 248 -15.84 -17.85 8.56
C PRO A 248 -14.42 -17.66 9.13
N LEU A 249 -13.78 -18.70 9.68
CA LEU A 249 -12.40 -18.63 10.18
C LEU A 249 -11.39 -18.42 9.04
N VAL A 250 -11.56 -19.09 7.90
CA VAL A 250 -10.70 -18.90 6.72
C VAL A 250 -10.90 -17.49 6.15
N ALA A 251 -12.15 -17.02 6.05
CA ALA A 251 -12.44 -15.66 5.60
C ALA A 251 -11.78 -14.59 6.52
N ASN A 252 -11.79 -14.82 7.84
CA ASN A 252 -11.11 -13.95 8.80
C ASN A 252 -9.59 -13.93 8.61
N GLU A 253 -8.96 -15.07 8.30
CA GLU A 253 -7.52 -15.14 7.98
C GLU A 253 -7.17 -14.44 6.67
N ILE A 254 -7.96 -14.65 5.61
CA ILE A 254 -7.75 -13.98 4.32
C ILE A 254 -7.84 -12.46 4.51
N TYR A 255 -8.87 -11.99 5.22
CA TYR A 255 -9.02 -10.58 5.54
C TYR A 255 -7.82 -10.02 6.34
N MET A 256 -7.37 -10.75 7.35
CA MET A 256 -6.17 -10.38 8.12
C MET A 256 -4.93 -10.29 7.23
N ILE A 257 -4.72 -11.23 6.32
CA ILE A 257 -3.57 -11.25 5.40
C ILE A 257 -3.60 -10.04 4.46
N HIS A 258 -4.76 -9.68 3.88
CA HIS A 258 -4.88 -8.46 3.08
C HIS A 258 -4.56 -7.20 3.89
N LYS A 259 -5.09 -7.08 5.11
CA LYS A 259 -4.80 -5.90 5.96
C LYS A 259 -3.32 -5.81 6.33
N LEU A 260 -2.67 -6.93 6.66
CA LEU A 260 -1.24 -6.99 6.89
C LEU A 260 -0.45 -6.59 5.65
N GLY A 261 -0.81 -7.12 4.47
CA GLY A 261 -0.20 -6.73 3.20
C GLY A 261 -0.27 -5.21 2.99
N ASN A 262 -1.45 -4.60 3.16
CA ASN A 262 -1.64 -3.15 3.03
C ASN A 262 -0.76 -2.35 4.01
N VAL A 263 -0.64 -2.79 5.27
CA VAL A 263 0.21 -2.14 6.29
C VAL A 263 1.68 -2.14 5.87
N TYR A 264 2.16 -3.24 5.30
CA TYR A 264 3.53 -3.36 4.79
C TYR A 264 3.72 -2.81 3.36
N GLY A 265 2.64 -2.36 2.72
CA GLY A 265 2.63 -1.74 1.40
C GLY A 265 2.55 -2.69 0.21
N PHE A 266 2.11 -3.93 0.43
CA PHE A 266 1.92 -4.95 -0.60
C PHE A 266 0.48 -5.04 -1.07
N ALA A 267 0.29 -5.16 -2.38
CA ALA A 267 -0.94 -5.68 -2.95
C ALA A 267 -0.92 -7.21 -2.88
N VAL A 268 -1.92 -7.80 -2.22
CA VAL A 268 -1.95 -9.24 -1.93
C VAL A 268 -2.78 -9.96 -2.99
N ASN A 269 -2.19 -10.97 -3.63
CA ASN A 269 -2.87 -11.81 -4.61
C ASN A 269 -3.18 -13.22 -4.07
N GLU A 270 -3.97 -13.98 -4.82
CA GLU A 270 -4.37 -15.35 -4.48
C GLU A 270 -3.17 -16.29 -4.28
N THR A 271 -2.07 -16.07 -5.01
CA THR A 271 -0.83 -16.87 -4.87
C THR A 271 -0.22 -16.69 -3.48
N ILE A 272 -0.13 -15.46 -2.98
CA ILE A 272 0.37 -15.16 -1.64
C ILE A 272 -0.54 -15.79 -0.58
N ILE A 273 -1.86 -15.65 -0.72
CA ILE A 273 -2.85 -16.23 0.21
C ILE A 273 -2.73 -17.74 0.24
N THR A 274 -2.71 -18.38 -0.94
CA THR A 274 -2.63 -19.84 -1.07
C THR A 274 -1.32 -20.36 -0.51
N MET A 275 -0.21 -19.67 -0.75
CA MET A 275 1.09 -20.02 -0.19
C MET A 275 1.09 -19.89 1.34
N LEU A 276 0.64 -18.76 1.90
CA LEU A 276 0.59 -18.55 3.35
C LEU A 276 -0.33 -19.56 4.04
N LEU A 277 -1.53 -19.82 3.51
CA LEU A 277 -2.44 -20.80 4.10
C LEU A 277 -1.95 -22.25 3.88
N GLY A 278 -1.34 -22.54 2.73
CA GLY A 278 -0.83 -23.85 2.35
C GLY A 278 0.43 -24.27 3.13
N CYS A 279 1.45 -23.41 3.20
CA CYS A 279 2.72 -23.68 3.89
C CYS A 279 2.54 -23.93 5.40
N LEU A 280 1.49 -23.36 5.98
CA LEU A 280 1.16 -23.51 7.40
C LEU A 280 0.31 -24.76 7.68
N GLY A 281 0.30 -25.71 6.72
CA GLY A 281 -0.36 -27.01 6.85
C GLY A 281 -1.86 -26.97 6.53
N GLY A 282 -2.32 -25.96 5.79
CA GLY A 282 -3.73 -25.72 5.52
C GLY A 282 -4.46 -25.45 6.84
N SER A 283 -4.60 -24.19 7.25
CA SER A 283 -5.28 -23.82 8.50
C SER A 283 -6.62 -24.55 8.73
N ALA A 284 -7.27 -24.99 7.64
CA ALA A 284 -8.39 -25.93 7.62
C ALA A 284 -8.13 -27.27 8.34
N ALA A 285 -7.04 -28.01 8.12
CA ALA A 285 -6.84 -29.35 8.69
C ALA A 285 -6.77 -29.34 10.23
N GLY A 286 -6.06 -28.37 10.80
CA GLY A 286 -6.01 -28.16 12.26
C GLY A 286 -7.37 -27.75 12.84
N LYS A 287 -8.10 -26.86 12.16
CA LYS A 287 -9.45 -26.42 12.56
C LYS A 287 -10.51 -27.52 12.42
N LEU A 288 -10.42 -28.33 11.38
CA LEU A 288 -11.26 -29.51 11.16
C LEU A 288 -11.06 -30.53 12.26
N ALA A 289 -9.81 -30.84 12.62
CA ALA A 289 -9.52 -31.72 13.75
C ALA A 289 -10.06 -31.14 15.08
N ALA A 290 -9.87 -29.83 15.31
CA ALA A 290 -10.35 -29.16 16.51
C ALA A 290 -11.89 -29.11 16.61
N SER A 291 -12.61 -29.15 15.49
CA SER A 291 -14.08 -29.14 15.46
C SER A 291 -14.72 -30.33 16.20
N PHE A 292 -13.97 -31.42 16.40
CA PHE A 292 -14.41 -32.61 17.13
C PHE A 292 -13.90 -32.67 18.58
N LEU A 293 -13.13 -31.68 19.03
CA LEU A 293 -12.55 -31.61 20.38
C LEU A 293 -13.32 -30.60 21.23
N PRO A 294 -14.28 -31.05 22.07
CA PRO A 294 -14.99 -30.12 22.95
C PRO A 294 -14.01 -29.39 23.86
N PHE A 295 -14.26 -28.09 24.12
CA PHE A 295 -13.45 -27.17 24.93
C PHE A 295 -12.09 -26.71 24.36
N LEU A 296 -11.49 -27.41 23.39
CA LEU A 296 -10.22 -27.00 22.76
C LEU A 296 -10.42 -26.15 21.49
N LYS A 297 -11.62 -26.13 20.93
CA LYS A 297 -11.96 -25.41 19.69
C LYS A 297 -11.57 -23.92 19.73
N ILE A 298 -11.94 -23.21 20.79
CA ILE A 298 -11.68 -21.76 20.96
C ILE A 298 -10.17 -21.45 21.05
N PRO A 299 -9.40 -22.03 21.99
CA PRO A 299 -7.97 -21.71 22.10
C PRO A 299 -7.17 -22.16 20.86
N ILE A 300 -7.56 -23.26 20.19
CA ILE A 300 -6.93 -23.67 18.94
C ILE A 300 -7.23 -22.66 17.82
N ALA A 301 -8.48 -22.22 17.64
CA ALA A 301 -8.83 -21.26 16.60
C ALA A 301 -8.10 -19.92 16.76
N ALA A 302 -8.04 -19.39 17.99
CA ALA A 302 -7.29 -18.18 18.30
C ALA A 302 -5.78 -18.37 18.07
N GLY A 303 -5.21 -19.48 18.56
CA GLY A 303 -3.79 -19.77 18.44
C GLY A 303 -3.31 -19.97 17.00
N VAL A 304 -4.08 -20.71 16.20
CA VAL A 304 -3.81 -20.90 14.77
C VAL A 304 -3.87 -19.56 14.04
N THR A 305 -4.93 -18.77 14.26
CA THR A 305 -5.07 -17.46 13.60
C THR A 305 -3.93 -16.51 13.97
N TYR A 306 -3.54 -16.47 15.25
CA TYR A 306 -2.39 -15.68 15.70
C TYR A 306 -1.09 -16.15 15.04
N GLY A 307 -0.86 -17.47 14.97
CA GLY A 307 0.28 -18.05 14.27
C GLY A 307 0.33 -17.67 12.79
N VAL A 308 -0.80 -17.76 12.08
CA VAL A 308 -0.93 -17.35 10.66
C VAL A 308 -0.58 -15.87 10.53
N GLY A 309 -1.10 -15.03 11.42
CA GLY A 309 -0.83 -13.60 11.43
C GLY A 309 0.66 -13.28 11.63
N LYS A 310 1.34 -13.97 12.55
CA LYS A 310 2.79 -13.80 12.78
C LYS A 310 3.63 -14.26 11.59
N ALA A 311 3.24 -15.34 10.92
CA ALA A 311 3.90 -15.80 9.70
C ALA A 311 3.69 -14.82 8.53
N ALA A 312 2.46 -14.33 8.33
CA ALA A 312 2.15 -13.34 7.32
C ALA A 312 2.89 -12.02 7.56
N LYS A 313 2.92 -11.53 8.81
CA LYS A 313 3.75 -10.38 9.22
C LYS A 313 5.21 -10.56 8.80
N ALA A 314 5.81 -11.69 9.19
CA ALA A 314 7.22 -11.97 8.88
C ALA A 314 7.46 -12.09 7.37
N TYR A 315 6.50 -12.63 6.62
CA TYR A 315 6.57 -12.71 5.17
C TYR A 315 6.64 -11.32 4.54
N PHE A 316 5.69 -10.44 4.84
CA PHE A 316 5.66 -9.09 4.28
C PHE A 316 6.84 -8.23 4.76
N GLU A 317 7.21 -8.33 6.03
CA GLU A 317 8.37 -7.64 6.61
C GLU A 317 9.70 -8.02 5.94
N SER A 318 9.80 -9.25 5.42
CA SER A 318 10.97 -9.74 4.68
C SER A 318 10.99 -9.35 3.21
N ASP A 319 10.10 -8.46 2.76
CA ASP A 319 9.85 -8.23 1.34
C ASP A 319 9.43 -9.49 0.57
N MET A 320 8.66 -10.37 1.20
CA MET A 320 8.12 -11.60 0.62
C MET A 320 9.20 -12.63 0.22
N THR A 321 10.36 -12.61 0.90
CA THR A 321 11.52 -13.45 0.60
C THR A 321 11.62 -14.74 1.42
N LEU A 322 10.84 -14.88 2.50
CA LEU A 322 10.86 -16.09 3.33
C LEU A 322 10.33 -17.30 2.57
N ASP A 323 11.03 -18.43 2.72
CA ASP A 323 10.61 -19.73 2.20
C ASP A 323 9.57 -20.43 3.12
N ALA A 324 9.01 -21.54 2.62
CA ALA A 324 8.00 -22.30 3.35
C ALA A 324 8.48 -22.80 4.73
N ALA A 325 9.76 -23.13 4.88
CA ALA A 325 10.30 -23.64 6.14
C ALA A 325 10.41 -22.52 7.18
N ALA A 326 10.89 -21.34 6.77
CA ALA A 326 10.96 -20.15 7.61
C ALA A 326 9.55 -19.67 8.01
N LEU A 327 8.58 -19.71 7.10
CA LEU A 327 7.19 -19.36 7.39
C LEU A 327 6.57 -20.32 8.40
N LYS A 328 6.76 -21.64 8.21
CA LYS A 328 6.29 -22.65 9.17
C LYS A 328 6.90 -22.44 10.56
N LYS A 329 8.19 -22.09 10.63
CA LYS A 329 8.84 -21.75 11.90
C LYS A 329 8.17 -20.55 12.58
N LYS A 330 7.92 -19.47 11.83
CA LYS A 330 7.25 -18.26 12.36
C LYS A 330 5.82 -18.52 12.84
N PHE A 331 5.10 -19.39 12.14
CA PHE A 331 3.78 -19.84 12.57
C PHE A 331 3.83 -20.57 13.91
N LEU A 332 4.71 -21.56 14.05
CA LEU A 332 4.83 -22.34 15.30
C LEU A 332 5.27 -21.48 16.48
N GLU A 333 6.20 -20.53 16.26
CA GLU A 333 6.58 -19.52 17.26
C GLU A 333 5.36 -18.70 17.70
N GLY A 334 4.54 -18.25 16.76
CA GLY A 334 3.31 -17.51 17.04
C GLY A 334 2.25 -18.35 17.77
N GLU A 335 2.01 -19.59 17.36
CA GLU A 335 1.05 -20.49 18.03
C GLU A 335 1.47 -20.78 19.48
N GLN A 336 2.77 -20.92 19.73
CA GLN A 336 3.30 -21.09 21.08
C GLN A 336 3.14 -19.82 21.92
N GLU A 337 3.45 -18.65 21.36
CA GLU A 337 3.22 -17.35 22.00
C GLU A 337 1.74 -17.17 22.38
N ALA A 338 0.84 -17.62 21.51
CA ALA A 338 -0.60 -17.50 21.72
C ALA A 338 -1.12 -18.23 22.96
N LYS A 339 -0.46 -19.34 23.36
CA LYS A 339 -0.82 -20.09 24.58
C LYS A 339 -0.57 -19.29 25.86
N SER A 340 0.29 -18.27 25.80
CA SER A 340 0.61 -17.38 26.93
C SER A 340 -0.27 -16.14 27.00
N GLN A 341 -1.10 -15.88 25.99
CA GLN A 341 -1.95 -14.70 25.92
C GLN A 341 -3.35 -14.93 26.52
N ASN A 342 -3.88 -13.92 27.20
CA ASN A 342 -5.21 -13.97 27.83
C ASN A 342 -6.27 -13.33 26.91
N TRP A 343 -6.78 -14.11 25.97
CA TRP A 343 -7.70 -13.69 24.89
C TRP A 343 -9.03 -13.08 25.36
N LYS A 344 -9.38 -13.22 26.65
CA LYS A 344 -10.63 -12.68 27.21
C LYS A 344 -10.67 -11.15 27.31
N LYS A 345 -9.52 -10.47 27.32
CA LYS A 345 -9.46 -8.99 27.36
C LYS A 345 -9.76 -8.33 26.01
N ALA A 346 -9.34 -8.94 24.90
CA ALA A 346 -9.56 -8.41 23.55
C ALA A 346 -11.05 -8.32 23.17
N ILE A 347 -11.88 -9.23 23.69
CA ILE A 347 -13.33 -9.27 23.45
C ILE A 347 -14.07 -8.09 24.14
N SER A 348 -13.44 -7.42 25.12
CA SER A 348 -14.08 -6.36 25.91
C SER A 348 -13.92 -4.95 25.35
N SER A 349 -12.94 -4.70 24.47
CA SER A 349 -12.77 -3.41 23.79
C SER A 349 -13.70 -3.25 22.59
N ASP A 350 -14.08 -4.34 21.92
CA ASP A 350 -14.85 -4.33 20.67
C ASP A 350 -16.35 -4.04 20.83
N ARG A 351 -16.93 -4.16 22.02
CA ARG A 351 -18.37 -3.81 22.22
C ARG A 351 -18.68 -2.31 22.04
N LEU A 352 -17.65 -1.47 21.91
CA LEU A 352 -17.81 -0.04 21.67
C LEU A 352 -17.69 0.34 20.18
N GLU A 353 -17.00 -0.46 19.37
CA GLU A 353 -16.87 -0.20 17.91
C GLU A 353 -17.95 -0.92 17.09
N GLU A 354 -18.41 -2.11 17.51
CA GLU A 354 -19.51 -2.82 16.82
C GLU A 354 -20.90 -2.18 17.00
N ALA A 355 -21.03 -1.14 17.83
CA ALA A 355 -22.28 -0.40 18.00
C ALA A 355 -22.45 0.77 17.02
N GLU A 356 -21.42 1.09 16.21
CA GLU A 356 -21.40 2.26 15.31
C GLU A 356 -21.12 1.94 13.82
N GLU A 357 -20.96 0.67 13.43
CA GLU A 357 -20.97 0.18 12.03
C GLU A 357 -22.22 -0.65 11.72
#